data_AF-A0A2U8HD18-F1
#
_entry.id   AF-A0A2U8HD18-F1
#
_cell.length_a   1.000
_cell.length_b   1.000
_cell.length_c   1.000
_cell.angle_alpha   90.00
_cell.angle_beta   90.00
_cell.angle_gamma   90.00
#
_symmetry.space_group_name_H-M   'P 1'
#
loop_
_entity.id
_entity.type
_entity.pdbx_description
1 polymer ?
#
loop_
_entity_poly.entity_id
_entity_poly.type
_entity_poly.pdbx_seq_one_letter_code
_entity_poly.pdbx_strand_id
1 'polypeptide(L)'
;MFAVMKTGGKQYKVQAGDVLRVEKLAADAGETVQFNEVLILGGDSVTVGAPLVSGAAVQATVIDQIKGEKVIKFVKRRRKHGSQRTRGHRQQLTLLRVTEILASGAEGTGVKAAAGAASAPKAAAPKAAAAAAGDDLTKITGVGPAAAKKLNEAGIATFAQLAAVDPESFDAVKVKPEWVEQAKTLA
;
A
#
# COMPACT_ATOMS: atom_id res chain seq x y z
N MET A 1 16.78 -26.09 11.37
CA MET A 1 16.86 -24.70 11.89
C MET A 1 15.46 -24.12 12.04
N PHE A 2 15.20 -23.35 13.08
CA PHE A 2 13.94 -22.64 13.34
C PHE A 2 14.21 -21.22 13.86
N ALA A 3 13.21 -20.35 13.77
CA ALA A 3 13.27 -19.01 14.33
C ALA A 3 11.99 -18.70 15.12
N VAL A 4 12.08 -17.78 16.08
CA VAL A 4 10.90 -17.12 16.66
C VAL A 4 10.89 -15.69 16.15
N MET A 5 9.97 -15.39 15.23
CA MET A 5 9.82 -14.06 14.66
C MET A 5 8.63 -13.33 15.26
N LYS A 6 8.70 -12.01 15.31
CA LYS A 6 7.61 -11.14 15.76
C LYS A 6 6.97 -10.43 14.58
N THR A 7 5.65 -10.52 14.49
CA THR A 7 4.87 -9.80 13.47
C THR A 7 3.45 -9.56 13.96
N GLY A 8 2.86 -8.41 13.62
CA GLY A 8 1.50 -8.05 14.02
C GLY A 8 1.26 -8.07 15.54
N GLY A 9 2.30 -7.83 16.35
CA GLY A 9 2.24 -7.90 17.81
C GLY A 9 2.23 -9.31 18.41
N LYS A 10 2.38 -10.36 17.59
CA LYS A 10 2.44 -11.77 18.00
C LYS A 10 3.80 -12.37 17.68
N GLN A 11 4.14 -13.45 18.38
CA GLN A 11 5.35 -14.23 18.13
C GLN A 11 4.99 -15.56 17.49
N TYR A 12 5.75 -15.97 16.48
CA TYR A 12 5.54 -17.20 15.73
C TYR A 12 6.85 -17.99 15.69
N LYS A 13 6.79 -19.27 16.07
CA LYS A 13 7.85 -20.22 15.80
C LYS A 13 7.71 -20.70 14.36
N VAL A 14 8.78 -20.64 13.60
CA VAL A 14 8.78 -20.94 12.16
C VAL A 14 10.00 -21.76 11.75
N GLN A 15 9.81 -22.62 10.76
CA GLN A 15 10.82 -23.37 10.03
C GLN A 15 10.67 -23.11 8.53
N ALA A 16 11.72 -23.36 7.75
CA ALA A 16 11.65 -23.27 6.30
C ALA A 16 10.58 -24.25 5.75
N GLY A 17 9.72 -23.77 4.87
CA GLY A 17 8.59 -24.52 4.31
C GLY A 17 7.26 -24.35 5.07
N ASP A 18 7.26 -23.82 6.29
CA ASP A 18 6.04 -23.65 7.08
C ASP A 18 5.07 -22.68 6.43
N VAL A 19 3.78 -23.00 6.54
CA VAL A 19 2.69 -22.11 6.10
C VAL A 19 1.99 -21.55 7.33
N LEU A 20 1.95 -20.23 7.45
CA LEU A 20 1.35 -19.54 8.60
C LEU A 20 0.39 -18.42 8.18
N ARG A 21 -0.59 -18.16 9.06
CA ARG A 21 -1.52 -17.03 8.93
C ARG A 21 -1.09 -15.93 9.89
N VAL A 22 -0.81 -14.75 9.35
CA VAL A 22 -0.42 -13.56 10.11
C VAL A 22 -1.42 -12.43 9.93
N GLU A 23 -1.27 -11.37 10.74
CA GLU A 23 -2.01 -10.12 10.53
C GLU A 23 -1.72 -9.54 9.13
N LYS A 24 -2.64 -8.72 8.63
CA LYS A 24 -2.55 -8.18 7.27
C LYS A 24 -1.27 -7.38 7.03
N LEU A 25 -0.54 -7.77 5.99
CA LEU A 25 0.66 -7.10 5.50
C LEU A 25 0.38 -6.23 4.27
N ALA A 26 1.22 -5.22 4.06
CA ALA A 26 1.23 -4.35 2.88
C ALA A 26 2.05 -4.99 1.74
N ALA A 27 1.65 -6.20 1.34
CA ALA A 27 2.31 -6.97 0.28
C ALA A 27 1.28 -7.78 -0.51
N ASP A 28 1.49 -7.89 -1.81
CA ASP A 28 0.60 -8.60 -2.73
C ASP A 28 0.94 -10.09 -2.78
N ALA A 29 -0.01 -10.90 -3.26
CA ALA A 29 0.23 -12.33 -3.46
C ALA A 29 1.36 -12.56 -4.46
N GLY A 30 2.27 -13.47 -4.14
CA GLY A 30 3.49 -13.76 -4.89
C GLY A 30 4.71 -12.91 -4.48
N GLU A 31 4.54 -11.83 -3.72
CA GLU A 31 5.68 -11.05 -3.24
C GLU A 31 6.48 -11.80 -2.16
N THR A 32 7.79 -11.60 -2.15
CA THR A 32 8.65 -12.05 -1.05
C THR A 32 8.82 -10.90 -0.06
N VAL A 33 8.57 -11.19 1.21
CA VAL A 33 8.69 -10.23 2.32
C VAL A 33 9.69 -10.73 3.34
N GLN A 34 10.40 -9.79 3.97
CA GLN A 34 11.40 -10.08 4.98
C GLN A 34 10.95 -9.58 6.36
N PHE A 35 11.02 -10.45 7.36
CA PHE A 35 10.81 -10.14 8.76
C PHE A 35 12.15 -9.98 9.47
N ASN A 36 12.46 -8.73 9.85
CA ASN A 36 13.72 -8.39 10.53
C ASN A 36 13.62 -8.51 12.07
N GLU A 37 12.40 -8.61 12.61
CA GLU A 37 12.20 -8.81 14.05
C GLU A 37 12.29 -10.30 14.42
N VAL A 38 13.52 -10.78 14.61
CA VAL A 38 13.80 -12.15 15.07
C VAL A 38 14.28 -12.14 16.52
N LEU A 39 13.60 -12.91 17.37
CA LEU A 39 13.86 -12.99 18.82
C LEU A 39 14.79 -14.15 19.17
N ILE A 40 14.60 -15.29 18.52
CA ILE A 40 15.36 -16.53 18.78
C ILE A 40 15.69 -17.18 17.45
N LEU A 41 16.92 -17.67 17.32
CA LEU A 41 17.32 -18.63 16.29
C LEU A 41 17.70 -19.94 16.96
N GLY A 42 17.17 -21.05 16.45
CA GLY A 42 17.45 -22.38 16.97
C GLY A 42 17.89 -23.34 15.87
N GLY A 43 18.96 -24.07 16.13
CA GLY A 43 19.47 -25.13 15.27
C GLY A 43 20.26 -26.10 16.13
N ASP A 44 21.53 -26.29 15.80
CA ASP A 44 22.46 -27.07 16.63
C ASP A 44 22.77 -26.34 17.95
N SER A 45 22.84 -25.01 17.92
CA SER A 45 22.87 -24.13 19.08
C SER A 45 21.67 -23.19 19.08
N VAL A 46 21.29 -22.70 20.26
CA VAL A 46 20.19 -21.75 20.44
C VAL A 46 20.76 -20.37 20.72
N THR A 47 20.45 -19.41 19.85
CA THR A 47 20.81 -18.00 20.01
C THR A 47 19.57 -17.22 20.42
N VAL A 48 19.64 -16.54 21.57
CA VAL A 48 18.55 -15.71 22.11
C VAL A 48 18.94 -14.25 21.98
N GLY A 49 18.07 -13.44 21.39
CA GLY A 49 18.29 -12.01 21.17
C GLY A 49 18.11 -11.17 22.45
N ALA A 50 18.68 -9.96 22.43
CA ALA A 50 18.58 -9.00 23.53
C ALA A 50 18.37 -7.57 23.00
N PRO A 51 17.16 -7.15 22.58
CA PRO A 51 15.91 -7.93 22.49
C PRO A 51 15.76 -8.73 21.19
N LEU A 52 16.50 -8.39 20.13
CA LEU A 52 16.50 -9.06 18.83
C LEU A 52 17.85 -9.70 18.55
N VAL A 53 17.89 -10.69 17.66
CA VAL A 53 19.14 -11.25 17.12
C VAL A 53 19.61 -10.35 15.98
N SER A 54 20.77 -9.72 16.13
CA SER A 54 21.31 -8.75 15.17
C SER A 54 21.58 -9.39 13.82
N GLY A 55 21.08 -8.77 12.74
CA GLY A 55 21.31 -9.22 11.38
C GLY A 55 20.54 -10.47 10.96
N ALA A 56 19.71 -11.03 11.84
CA ALA A 56 18.86 -12.17 11.53
C ALA A 56 17.58 -11.71 10.81
N ALA A 57 17.09 -12.53 9.88
CA ALA A 57 15.82 -12.28 9.22
C ALA A 57 15.12 -13.59 8.81
N VAL A 58 13.80 -13.54 8.71
CA VAL A 58 13.00 -14.61 8.10
C VAL A 58 12.43 -14.11 6.79
N GLN A 59 12.72 -14.79 5.70
CA GLN A 59 12.11 -14.52 4.40
C GLN A 59 10.91 -15.43 4.19
N ALA A 60 9.84 -14.87 3.64
CA ALA A 60 8.63 -15.61 3.33
C ALA A 60 7.99 -15.09 2.06
N THR A 61 7.36 -15.98 1.31
CA THR A 61 6.51 -15.64 0.17
C THR A 61 5.08 -15.47 0.62
N VAL A 62 4.42 -14.41 0.16
CA VAL A 62 2.99 -14.20 0.35
C VAL A 62 2.25 -15.12 -0.60
N ILE A 63 1.50 -16.07 -0.06
CA ILE A 63 0.65 -16.95 -0.88
C ILE A 63 -0.62 -16.21 -1.28
N ASP A 64 -1.33 -15.65 -0.29
CA ASP A 64 -2.64 -15.03 -0.53
C ASP A 64 -3.05 -14.08 0.62
N GLN A 65 -3.98 -13.18 0.34
CA GLN A 65 -4.68 -12.36 1.34
C GLN A 65 -6.10 -12.88 1.57
N ILE A 66 -6.29 -13.57 2.69
CA ILE A 66 -7.55 -14.26 2.99
C ILE A 66 -8.37 -13.52 4.06
N LYS A 67 -9.67 -13.81 4.08
CA LYS A 67 -10.55 -13.46 5.21
C LYS A 67 -10.70 -14.68 6.10
N GLY A 68 -10.46 -14.49 7.40
CA GLY A 68 -10.70 -15.52 8.40
C GLY A 68 -12.17 -15.92 8.52
N GLU A 69 -12.42 -16.83 9.44
CA GLU A 69 -13.75 -17.29 9.76
C GLU A 69 -14.64 -16.15 10.25
N LYS A 70 -15.95 -16.25 9.97
CA LYS A 70 -16.90 -15.22 10.38
C LYS A 70 -17.22 -15.40 11.85
N VAL A 71 -16.71 -14.49 12.68
CA VAL A 71 -17.08 -14.41 14.08
C VAL A 71 -18.34 -13.56 14.22
N ILE A 72 -19.34 -14.05 14.96
CA ILE A 72 -20.59 -13.32 15.18
C ILE A 72 -20.51 -12.58 16.52
N LYS A 73 -20.53 -11.25 16.45
CA LYS A 73 -20.75 -10.39 17.60
C LYS A 73 -22.25 -10.22 17.82
N PHE A 74 -22.78 -10.92 18.81
CA PHE A 74 -24.16 -10.77 19.26
C PHE A 74 -24.21 -9.97 20.56
N VAL A 75 -25.00 -8.90 20.59
CA VAL A 75 -25.21 -8.06 21.77
C VAL A 75 -26.70 -7.91 22.00
N LYS A 76 -27.18 -8.24 23.21
CA LYS A 76 -28.59 -8.10 23.60
C LYS A 76 -28.66 -7.67 25.07
N ARG A 77 -29.51 -6.69 25.40
CA ARG A 77 -29.84 -6.32 26.78
C ARG A 77 -31.21 -6.87 27.15
N ARG A 78 -31.30 -7.63 28.25
CA ARG A 78 -32.49 -8.43 28.63
C ARG A 78 -33.81 -7.64 28.63
N ARG A 79 -33.82 -6.42 29.21
CA ARG A 79 -35.04 -5.62 29.41
C ARG A 79 -35.20 -4.44 28.46
N LYS A 80 -34.40 -4.37 27.39
CA LYS A 80 -34.49 -3.28 26.40
C LYS A 80 -34.96 -3.84 25.06
N HIS A 81 -36.23 -3.63 24.74
CA HIS A 81 -36.82 -4.01 23.45
C HIS A 81 -36.04 -3.34 22.31
N GLY A 82 -35.78 -4.08 21.23
CA GLY A 82 -34.96 -3.62 20.09
C GLY A 82 -33.45 -3.53 20.34
N SER A 83 -32.93 -3.94 21.51
CA SER A 83 -31.48 -3.87 21.80
C SER A 83 -30.64 -4.99 21.19
N GLN A 84 -31.27 -6.00 20.60
CA GLN A 84 -30.55 -7.11 19.95
C GLN A 84 -29.84 -6.64 18.68
N ARG A 85 -28.53 -6.86 18.61
CA ARG A 85 -27.67 -6.51 17.48
C ARG A 85 -26.76 -7.69 17.16
N THR A 86 -26.87 -8.19 15.94
CA THR A 86 -25.99 -9.23 15.41
C THR A 86 -25.12 -8.61 14.33
N ARG A 87 -23.79 -8.63 14.50
CA ARG A 87 -22.83 -8.21 13.47
C ARG A 87 -21.83 -9.32 13.22
N GLY A 88 -21.50 -9.57 11.96
CA GLY A 88 -20.39 -10.45 11.61
C GLY A 88 -19.10 -9.66 11.51
N HIS A 89 -18.00 -10.25 11.95
CA HIS A 89 -16.63 -9.79 11.70
C HIS A 89 -15.86 -10.90 11.00
N ARG A 90 -15.02 -10.53 10.03
CA ARG A 90 -14.02 -11.43 9.43
C ARG A 90 -12.68 -10.71 9.44
N GLN A 91 -11.70 -11.30 10.12
CA GLN A 91 -10.36 -10.73 10.19
C GLN A 91 -9.68 -10.87 8.83
N GLN A 92 -8.98 -9.81 8.38
CA GLN A 92 -8.10 -9.90 7.21
C GLN A 92 -6.76 -10.49 7.64
N LEU A 93 -6.34 -11.55 6.98
CA LEU A 93 -5.12 -12.29 7.29
C LEU A 93 -4.28 -12.43 6.03
N THR A 94 -2.97 -12.49 6.19
CA THR A 94 -2.05 -12.83 5.10
C THR A 94 -1.55 -14.25 5.32
N LEU A 95 -1.66 -15.09 4.28
CA LEU A 95 -1.12 -16.44 4.27
C LEU A 95 0.29 -16.38 3.71
N LEU A 96 1.25 -16.88 4.47
CA LEU A 96 2.67 -16.85 4.14
C LEU A 96 3.23 -18.26 4.09
N ARG A 97 4.22 -18.47 3.23
CA ARG A 97 5.13 -19.62 3.29
C ARG A 97 6.54 -19.14 3.58
N VAL A 98 7.15 -19.68 4.62
CA VAL A 98 8.54 -19.37 4.97
C VAL A 98 9.46 -20.00 3.94
N THR A 99 10.33 -19.21 3.32
CA THR A 99 11.31 -19.68 2.35
C THR A 99 12.62 -20.00 3.04
N GLU A 100 13.17 -19.04 3.77
CA GLU A 100 14.50 -19.11 4.34
C GLU A 100 14.59 -18.37 5.68
N ILE A 101 15.49 -18.84 6.53
CA ILE A 101 15.86 -18.18 7.78
C ILE A 101 17.34 -17.79 7.65
N LEU A 102 17.61 -16.49 7.70
CA LEU A 102 18.95 -15.92 7.67
C LEU A 102 19.43 -15.68 9.10
N ALA A 103 20.58 -16.25 9.45
CA ALA A 103 21.19 -16.04 10.77
C ALA A 103 21.94 -14.70 10.88
N SER A 104 22.44 -14.19 9.75
CA SER A 104 23.13 -12.90 9.64
C SER A 104 22.97 -12.35 8.22
N GLY A 105 23.30 -11.07 8.00
CA GLY A 105 23.30 -10.47 6.65
C GLY A 105 21.94 -10.01 6.12
N ALA A 106 20.94 -9.85 6.98
CA ALA A 106 19.59 -9.39 6.61
C ALA A 106 19.56 -8.09 5.78
N GLU A 107 20.51 -7.18 5.99
CA GLU A 107 20.53 -5.85 5.35
C GLU A 107 20.90 -5.88 3.86
N GLY A 108 21.54 -6.97 3.38
CA GLY A 108 22.05 -7.08 2.01
C GLY A 108 21.10 -7.75 1.01
N THR A 109 19.92 -8.18 1.42
CA THR A 109 19.07 -9.09 0.62
C THR A 109 18.24 -8.37 -0.45
N GLY A 110 18.04 -7.05 -0.32
CA GLY A 110 17.17 -6.27 -1.21
C GLY A 110 15.69 -6.68 -1.17
N VAL A 111 15.29 -7.54 -0.24
CA VAL A 111 13.90 -8.03 -0.10
C VAL A 111 13.05 -6.99 0.63
N LYS A 112 11.82 -6.80 0.16
CA LYS A 112 10.85 -5.87 0.74
C LYS A 112 10.61 -6.21 2.22
N ALA A 113 10.82 -5.23 3.11
CA ALA A 113 10.54 -5.41 4.53
C ALA A 113 9.03 -5.59 4.77
N ALA A 114 8.67 -6.54 5.63
CA ALA A 114 7.28 -6.81 5.99
C ALA A 114 6.73 -5.66 6.85
N ALA A 115 5.86 -4.84 6.27
CA ALA A 115 5.13 -3.79 6.97
C ALA A 115 3.65 -4.16 7.16
N GLY A 116 3.09 -3.81 8.32
CA GLY A 116 1.65 -3.95 8.57
C GLY A 116 0.83 -3.01 7.70
N ALA A 117 -0.34 -3.45 7.22
CA ALA A 117 -1.19 -2.61 6.37
C ALA A 117 -1.76 -1.35 7.07
N ALA A 118 -1.72 -1.29 8.41
CA ALA A 118 -2.09 -0.10 9.18
C ALA A 118 -0.95 0.94 9.28
N SER A 119 0.30 0.52 9.04
CA SER A 119 1.49 1.36 9.07
C SER A 119 2.00 1.75 7.68
N ALA A 120 1.33 1.30 6.62
CA ALA A 120 1.56 1.82 5.27
C ALA A 120 0.84 3.18 5.12
N PRO A 121 1.48 4.24 4.59
CA PRO A 121 0.72 5.36 4.07
C PRO A 121 -0.27 4.79 3.06
N LYS A 122 -1.52 5.26 3.10
CA LYS A 122 -2.58 4.89 2.18
C LYS A 122 -2.15 5.22 0.75
N ALA A 123 -1.39 4.31 0.13
CA ALA A 123 -1.11 4.34 -1.29
C ALA A 123 -2.44 4.11 -1.99
N ALA A 124 -2.83 5.12 -2.76
CA ALA A 124 -3.97 5.08 -3.65
C ALA A 124 -3.85 3.87 -4.59
N ALA A 125 -5.03 3.38 -5.02
CA ALA A 125 -5.21 2.32 -6.00
C ALA A 125 -4.22 2.42 -7.19
N PRO A 126 -3.79 1.29 -7.76
CA PRO A 126 -2.87 1.29 -8.88
C PRO A 126 -3.55 1.90 -10.10
N LYS A 127 -3.18 3.13 -10.47
CA LYS A 127 -3.40 3.63 -11.82
C LYS A 127 -2.13 3.37 -12.61
N ALA A 128 -2.25 2.43 -13.54
CA ALA A 128 -1.26 2.16 -14.57
C ALA A 128 -1.03 3.39 -15.48
N ALA A 129 0.15 3.35 -16.10
CA ALA A 129 0.62 4.09 -17.27
C ALA A 129 1.27 5.47 -17.05
N ALA A 130 2.43 5.58 -17.71
CA ALA A 130 3.44 6.62 -17.64
C ALA A 130 3.15 7.82 -18.59
N ALA A 131 3.99 8.85 -18.42
CA ALA A 131 4.19 10.06 -19.24
C ALA A 131 3.23 11.24 -19.01
N ALA A 132 3.74 12.33 -18.46
CA ALA A 132 3.98 13.59 -19.19
C ALA A 132 4.48 14.68 -18.23
N ALA A 133 5.61 15.30 -18.57
CA ALA A 133 6.01 16.60 -18.04
C ALA A 133 5.02 17.65 -18.57
N GLY A 134 3.88 17.79 -17.88
CA GLY A 134 2.85 18.78 -18.17
C GLY A 134 2.78 19.82 -17.07
N ASP A 135 2.50 21.05 -17.45
CA ASP A 135 2.34 22.15 -16.50
C ASP A 135 0.99 22.09 -15.78
N ASP A 136 0.95 22.63 -14.56
CA ASP A 136 -0.30 22.71 -13.81
C ASP A 136 -1.18 23.87 -14.31
N LEU A 137 -2.05 23.56 -15.27
CA LEU A 137 -3.00 24.51 -15.86
C LEU A 137 -3.98 25.13 -14.85
N THR A 138 -4.10 24.60 -13.63
CA THR A 138 -4.96 25.21 -12.58
C THR A 138 -4.37 26.50 -12.00
N LYS A 139 -3.11 26.83 -12.33
CA LYS A 139 -2.49 28.11 -11.97
C LYS A 139 -3.07 29.30 -12.75
N ILE A 140 -3.81 29.05 -13.84
CA ILE A 140 -4.51 30.09 -14.59
C ILE A 140 -5.81 30.43 -13.88
N THR A 141 -6.04 31.72 -13.65
CA THR A 141 -7.22 32.18 -12.92
C THR A 141 -8.50 31.82 -13.68
N GLY A 142 -9.41 31.12 -13.01
CA GLY A 142 -10.66 30.63 -13.60
C GLY A 142 -10.58 29.24 -14.24
N VAL A 143 -9.40 28.65 -14.43
CA VAL A 143 -9.25 27.25 -14.86
C VAL A 143 -9.42 26.32 -13.65
N GLY A 144 -10.62 25.80 -13.46
CA GLY A 144 -10.90 24.80 -12.42
C GLY A 144 -10.41 23.39 -12.76
N PRO A 145 -10.38 22.45 -11.78
CA PRO A 145 -9.90 21.08 -11.99
C PRO A 145 -10.61 20.32 -13.13
N ALA A 146 -11.91 20.58 -13.32
CA ALA A 146 -12.69 19.97 -14.39
C ALA A 146 -12.30 20.51 -15.79
N ALA A 147 -11.94 21.79 -15.87
CA ALA A 147 -11.48 22.40 -17.11
C ALA A 147 -10.05 21.96 -17.44
N ALA A 148 -9.14 21.97 -16.46
CA ALA A 148 -7.77 21.47 -16.61
C ALA A 148 -7.74 20.00 -17.07
N LYS A 149 -8.62 19.16 -16.50
CA LYS A 149 -8.75 17.76 -16.93
C LYS A 149 -9.20 17.62 -18.38
N LYS A 150 -10.19 18.41 -18.82
CA LYS A 150 -10.67 18.41 -20.21
C LYS A 150 -9.62 18.95 -21.20
N LEU A 151 -8.84 19.96 -20.80
CA LEU A 151 -7.74 20.50 -21.62
C LEU A 151 -6.62 19.45 -21.79
N ASN A 152 -6.23 18.78 -20.70
CA ASN A 152 -5.26 17.69 -20.73
C ASN A 152 -5.75 16.50 -21.57
N GLU A 153 -7.03 16.13 -21.44
CA GLU A 153 -7.66 15.08 -22.26
C GLU A 153 -7.73 15.47 -23.75
N ALA A 154 -7.80 16.76 -24.05
CA ALA A 154 -7.79 17.29 -25.41
C ALA A 154 -6.37 17.58 -25.95
N GLY A 155 -5.33 17.14 -25.24
CA GLY A 155 -3.93 17.23 -25.68
C GLY A 155 -3.23 18.55 -25.39
N ILE A 156 -3.87 19.46 -24.65
CA ILE A 156 -3.27 20.71 -24.18
C ILE A 156 -2.80 20.47 -22.74
N ALA A 157 -1.52 20.11 -22.58
CA ALA A 157 -0.93 19.72 -21.30
C ALA A 157 0.16 20.68 -20.77
N THR A 158 0.50 21.73 -21.53
CA THR A 158 1.49 22.75 -21.13
C THR A 158 0.97 24.18 -21.37
N PHE A 159 1.57 25.16 -20.69
CA PHE A 159 1.18 26.57 -20.89
C PHE A 159 1.46 27.03 -22.33
N ALA A 160 2.56 26.59 -22.93
CA ALA A 160 2.91 26.91 -24.32
C ALA A 160 1.88 26.38 -25.33
N GLN A 161 1.32 25.18 -25.09
CA GLN A 161 0.28 24.62 -25.94
C GLN A 161 -1.03 25.39 -25.79
N LEU A 162 -1.39 25.82 -24.58
CA LEU A 162 -2.60 26.63 -24.35
C LEU A 162 -2.47 28.04 -24.93
N ALA A 163 -1.27 28.63 -24.88
CA ALA A 163 -0.97 29.95 -25.44
C ALA A 163 -1.08 30.02 -26.98
N ALA A 164 -0.90 28.89 -27.65
CA ALA A 164 -0.95 28.77 -29.12
C ALA A 164 -2.34 28.41 -29.66
N VAL A 165 -3.32 28.13 -28.79
CA VAL A 165 -4.68 27.75 -29.18
C VAL A 165 -5.51 29.00 -29.46
N ASP A 166 -6.16 29.03 -30.62
CA ASP A 166 -7.13 30.05 -30.96
C ASP A 166 -8.46 29.80 -30.22
N PRO A 167 -8.95 30.75 -29.39
CA PRO A 167 -10.10 30.55 -28.52
C PRO A 167 -11.42 30.38 -29.27
N GLU A 168 -11.49 30.69 -30.58
CA GLU A 168 -12.71 30.56 -31.38
C GLU A 168 -12.82 29.21 -32.09
N SER A 169 -11.75 28.42 -32.18
CA SER A 169 -11.71 27.17 -32.94
C SER A 169 -11.73 25.89 -32.09
N PHE A 170 -11.86 26.00 -30.76
CA PHE A 170 -11.79 24.84 -29.84
C PHE A 170 -13.09 24.63 -29.06
N ASP A 171 -13.92 23.67 -29.50
CA ASP A 171 -15.27 23.45 -28.95
C ASP A 171 -15.34 22.49 -27.74
N ALA A 172 -14.23 21.82 -27.36
CA ALA A 172 -14.26 20.84 -26.25
C ALA A 172 -14.36 21.50 -24.86
N VAL A 173 -13.79 22.70 -24.72
CA VAL A 173 -13.94 23.62 -23.59
C VAL A 173 -13.91 25.00 -24.22
N LYS A 174 -14.87 25.88 -23.89
CA LYS A 174 -14.85 27.28 -24.31
C LYS A 174 -13.64 27.97 -23.67
N VAL A 175 -12.48 27.87 -24.32
CA VAL A 175 -11.22 28.46 -23.87
C VAL A 175 -11.40 29.96 -23.89
N LYS A 176 -11.26 30.60 -22.73
CA LYS A 176 -11.42 32.05 -22.64
C LYS A 176 -10.14 32.73 -23.16
N PRO A 177 -10.24 33.85 -23.89
CA PRO A 177 -9.06 34.62 -24.32
C PRO A 177 -8.13 35.01 -23.15
N GLU A 178 -8.69 35.28 -21.97
CA GLU A 178 -7.95 35.57 -20.74
C GLU A 178 -7.02 34.42 -20.30
N TRP A 179 -7.40 33.16 -20.56
CA TRP A 179 -6.59 31.99 -20.22
C TRP A 179 -5.38 31.85 -21.16
N VAL A 180 -5.55 32.21 -22.43
CA VAL A 180 -4.49 32.18 -23.44
C VAL A 180 -3.44 33.26 -23.13
N GLU A 181 -3.87 34.47 -22.76
CA GLU A 181 -2.96 35.56 -22.37
C GLU A 181 -2.19 35.24 -21.07
N GLN A 182 -2.86 34.67 -20.06
CA GLN A 182 -2.17 34.23 -18.84
C GLN A 182 -1.22 33.05 -19.10
N ALA A 183 -1.58 32.13 -19.99
CA ALA A 183 -0.68 31.06 -20.41
C ALA A 183 0.58 31.60 -21.10
N LYS A 184 0.49 32.65 -21.92
CA LYS A 184 1.67 33.33 -22.51
C LYS A 184 2.61 33.92 -21.45
N THR A 185 2.07 34.35 -20.30
CA THR A 185 2.89 34.89 -19.19
C THR A 185 3.52 33.81 -18.30
N LEU A 186 2.98 32.58 -18.34
CA LEU A 186 3.40 31.46 -17.50
C LEU A 186 4.18 30.38 -18.26
N ALA A 187 4.19 30.43 -19.59
CA ALA A 187 5.00 29.61 -20.50
C ALA A 187 6.43 30.12 -20.60
#